data_AF-A0A9D6TRS7-F1
#
_entry.id   AF-A0A9D6TRS7-F1
#
_cell.length_a   1.000
_cell.length_b   1.000
_cell.length_c   1.000
_cell.angle_alpha   90.00
_cell.angle_beta   90.00
_cell.angle_gamma   90.00
#
_symmetry.space_group_name_H-M   'P 1'
#
loop_
_entity.id
_entity.type
_entity.pdbx_description
1 polymer ?
#
loop_
_entity_poly.entity_id
_entity_poly.type
_entity_poly.pdbx_seq_one_letter_code
_entity_poly.pdbx_strand_id
1 'polypeptide(L)'
;MRPRHAALAALALVLVSASPARAYEAEAQAYVKALESICTTGVTPEVKKLYEAYVKAVDLAEYGRGRGSNFGGPKDPEHAHHECVQAPSFL
;
A
#
# COMPACT_ATOMS: atom_id res chain seq x y z
N MET A 1 56.12 -27.41 -3.11
CA MET A 1 55.13 -27.81 -2.09
C MET A 1 53.97 -26.81 -2.16
N ARG A 2 52.72 -27.28 -2.30
CA ARG A 2 51.48 -26.48 -2.20
C ARG A 2 50.94 -26.56 -0.77
N PRO A 3 50.27 -25.51 -0.30
CA PRO A 3 48.89 -25.62 0.18
C PRO A 3 48.01 -24.70 -0.70
N ARG A 4 46.88 -25.05 -1.32
CA ARG A 4 45.72 -25.90 -0.97
C ARG A 4 44.93 -25.46 0.27
N HIS A 5 44.55 -24.18 0.33
CA HIS A 5 43.33 -23.73 1.03
C HIS A 5 42.58 -22.79 0.08
N ALA A 6 41.62 -23.32 -0.67
CA ALA A 6 40.22 -23.47 -0.26
C ALA A 6 39.46 -22.22 -0.67
N ALA A 7 38.77 -22.34 -1.80
CA ALA A 7 37.65 -21.51 -2.13
C ALA A 7 36.68 -21.50 -0.93
N LEU A 8 36.37 -20.32 -0.43
CA LEU A 8 35.13 -20.08 0.27
C LEU A 8 34.54 -18.83 -0.34
N ALA A 9 33.59 -19.10 -1.24
CA ALA A 9 32.71 -18.13 -1.84
C ALA A 9 32.09 -17.28 -0.72
N ALA A 10 32.36 -15.97 -0.76
CA ALA A 10 31.51 -15.01 -0.09
C ALA A 10 30.19 -14.94 -0.87
N LEU A 11 29.32 -15.91 -0.64
CA LEU A 11 27.94 -15.87 -1.08
C LEU A 11 27.26 -14.79 -0.23
N ALA A 12 27.32 -13.54 -0.69
CA ALA A 12 26.52 -12.47 -0.12
C ALA A 12 25.05 -12.82 -0.37
N LEU A 13 24.40 -13.44 0.62
CA LEU A 13 22.96 -13.56 0.67
C LEU A 13 22.41 -12.12 0.64
N VAL A 14 21.96 -11.67 -0.53
CA VAL A 14 21.05 -10.54 -0.62
C VAL A 14 19.73 -11.06 -0.05
N LEU A 15 19.60 -10.99 1.27
CA LEU A 15 18.29 -11.04 1.92
C LEU A 15 17.53 -9.83 1.38
N VAL A 16 16.73 -10.06 0.34
CA VAL A 16 15.67 -9.14 -0.04
C VAL A 16 14.71 -9.14 1.13
N SER A 17 14.97 -8.24 2.09
CA SER A 17 14.00 -7.91 3.11
C SER A 17 12.77 -7.40 2.37
N ALA A 18 11.73 -8.23 2.30
CA ALA A 18 10.40 -7.78 1.92
C ALA A 18 10.01 -6.75 2.98
N SER A 19 10.28 -5.48 2.71
CA SER A 19 9.84 -4.40 3.59
C SER A 19 8.32 -4.42 3.62
N PRO A 20 7.68 -4.21 4.79
CA PRO A 20 6.23 -4.14 4.90
C PRO A 20 5.62 -3.10 3.96
N ALA A 21 6.38 -2.08 3.56
CA ALA A 21 6.01 -1.11 2.51
C ALA A 21 5.64 -1.76 1.17
N ARG A 22 6.25 -2.89 0.78
CA ARG A 22 5.91 -3.59 -0.47
C ARG A 22 4.65 -4.46 -0.37
N ALA A 23 4.22 -4.81 0.84
CA ALA A 23 3.18 -5.82 1.04
C ALA A 23 1.77 -5.34 0.65
N TYR A 24 1.55 -4.03 0.57
CA TYR A 24 0.26 -3.42 0.23
C TYR A 24 0.35 -2.38 -0.90
N GLU A 25 1.53 -2.18 -1.49
CA GLU A 25 1.81 -1.05 -2.39
C GLU A 25 0.96 -1.11 -3.66
N ALA A 26 0.75 -2.31 -4.20
CA ALA A 26 -0.06 -2.51 -5.40
C ALA A 26 -1.53 -2.15 -5.15
N GLU A 27 -2.09 -2.59 -4.02
CA GLU A 27 -3.46 -2.29 -3.61
C GLU A 27 -3.63 -0.81 -3.27
N ALA A 28 -2.62 -0.21 -2.62
CA ALA A 28 -2.60 1.22 -2.35
C ALA A 28 -2.63 2.05 -3.64
N GLN A 29 -1.76 1.72 -4.61
CA GLN A 29 -1.70 2.41 -5.89
C GLN A 29 -3.01 2.27 -6.67
N ALA A 30 -3.59 1.07 -6.69
CA ALA A 30 -4.87 0.83 -7.37
C ALA A 30 -6.00 1.64 -6.74
N TYR A 31 -6.06 1.69 -5.41
CA TYR A 31 -7.08 2.46 -4.69
C TYR A 31 -6.89 3.97 -4.89
N VAL A 32 -5.66 4.50 -4.72
CA VAL A 32 -5.35 5.93 -4.92
C VAL A 32 -5.71 6.38 -6.33
N LYS A 33 -5.37 5.59 -7.35
CA LYS A 33 -5.75 5.89 -8.74
C LYS A 33 -7.26 5.97 -8.92
N ALA A 34 -8.03 5.11 -8.25
CA ALA A 34 -9.49 5.14 -8.32
C ALA A 34 -10.09 6.39 -7.62
N LEU A 35 -9.36 7.00 -6.68
CA LEU A 35 -9.78 8.25 -6.03
C LEU A 35 -9.66 9.46 -6.95
N GLU A 36 -8.81 9.44 -7.98
CA GLU A 36 -8.62 10.57 -8.92
C GLU A 36 -9.93 11.02 -9.58
N SER A 37 -10.89 10.11 -9.77
CA SER A 37 -12.20 10.40 -10.36
C SER A 37 -13.35 10.46 -9.35
N ILE A 38 -13.12 10.30 -8.05
CA ILE A 38 -14.21 10.12 -7.06
C ILE A 38 -15.12 11.34 -6.93
N CYS A 39 -14.62 12.52 -7.28
CA CYS A 39 -15.39 13.76 -7.31
C CYS A 39 -16.49 13.77 -8.37
N THR A 40 -16.23 13.10 -9.50
CA THR A 40 -17.15 13.06 -10.66
C THR A 40 -17.97 11.77 -10.68
N THR A 41 -17.38 10.64 -10.27
CA THR A 41 -18.04 9.34 -10.29
C THR A 41 -18.78 9.00 -8.98
N GLY A 42 -18.49 9.72 -7.90
CA GLY A 42 -18.92 9.34 -6.55
C GLY A 42 -18.30 8.01 -6.11
N VAL A 43 -18.85 7.45 -5.03
CA VAL A 43 -18.41 6.16 -4.50
C VAL A 43 -19.04 5.00 -5.28
N THR A 44 -18.27 4.40 -6.17
CA THR A 44 -18.73 3.26 -6.99
C THR A 44 -18.48 1.90 -6.31
N PRO A 45 -19.16 0.82 -6.75
CA PRO A 45 -18.85 -0.54 -6.26
C PRO A 45 -17.39 -0.95 -6.49
N GLU A 46 -16.77 -0.49 -7.59
CA GLU A 46 -15.36 -0.75 -7.88
C GLU A 46 -14.43 -0.07 -6.87
N VAL A 47 -14.69 1.21 -6.55
CA VAL A 47 -13.95 1.95 -5.52
C VAL A 47 -14.05 1.24 -4.17
N LYS A 48 -15.25 0.75 -3.79
CA LYS A 48 -15.44 -0.02 -2.54
C LYS A 48 -14.63 -1.32 -2.53
N LYS A 49 -14.61 -2.05 -3.66
CA LYS A 49 -13.82 -3.28 -3.80
C LYS A 49 -12.31 -3.02 -3.67
N LEU A 50 -11.81 -1.94 -4.28
CA LEU A 50 -10.39 -1.56 -4.19
C LEU A 50 -10.02 -1.13 -2.76
N TYR A 51 -10.90 -0.39 -2.09
CA TYR A 51 -10.73 -0.05 -0.67
C TYR A 51 -10.63 -1.29 0.21
N GLU A 52 -11.54 -2.25 0.06
CA GLU A 52 -11.52 -3.50 0.83
C GLU A 52 -10.25 -4.32 0.60
N ALA A 53 -9.77 -4.38 -0.65
CA ALA A 53 -8.51 -5.03 -0.98
C ALA A 53 -7.31 -4.32 -0.31
N TYR A 54 -7.27 -2.99 -0.37
CA TYR A 54 -6.22 -2.21 0.27
C TYR A 54 -6.23 -2.37 1.80
N VAL A 55 -7.41 -2.34 2.43
CA VAL A 55 -7.55 -2.61 3.86
C VAL A 55 -7.03 -4.00 4.22
N LYS A 56 -7.44 -5.03 3.48
CA LYS A 56 -6.96 -6.38 3.73
C LYS A 56 -5.44 -6.49 3.61
N ALA A 57 -4.83 -5.83 2.61
CA ALA A 57 -3.39 -5.85 2.42
C ALA A 57 -2.65 -5.12 3.55
N VAL A 58 -3.18 -3.98 4.01
CA VAL A 58 -2.63 -3.21 5.14
C VAL A 58 -2.75 -3.97 6.46
N ASP A 59 -3.90 -4.61 6.71
CA ASP A 59 -4.13 -5.46 7.89
C ASP A 59 -3.15 -6.65 7.91
N LEU A 60 -2.95 -7.32 6.77
CA LEU A 60 -1.98 -8.42 6.63
C LEU A 60 -0.54 -7.98 6.79
N ALA A 61 -0.21 -6.76 6.39
CA ALA A 61 1.12 -6.18 6.52
C ALA A 61 1.40 -5.65 7.93
N GLU A 62 0.42 -5.73 8.84
CA GLU A 62 0.45 -5.10 10.17
C GLU A 62 0.87 -3.61 10.10
N TYR A 63 0.48 -2.95 8.99
CA TYR A 63 0.87 -1.58 8.67
C TYR A 63 -0.24 -0.60 9.02
N GLY A 64 0.13 0.62 9.41
CA GLY A 64 -0.83 1.64 9.87
C GLY A 64 -1.44 1.28 11.23
N ARG A 65 -1.89 2.28 11.99
CA ARG A 65 -2.49 2.05 13.33
C ARG A 65 -3.96 1.58 13.23
N GLY A 66 -4.26 0.66 12.31
CA GLY A 66 -5.58 0.09 12.04
C GLY A 66 -6.44 0.89 11.04
N ARG A 67 -7.61 0.33 10.71
CA ARG A 67 -8.64 0.92 9.82
C ARG A 67 -9.04 2.31 10.32
N GLY A 68 -8.98 3.33 9.46
CA GLY A 68 -9.41 4.70 9.81
C GLY A 68 -8.38 5.55 10.56
N SER A 69 -7.09 5.17 10.56
CA SER A 69 -6.03 6.01 11.13
C SER A 69 -5.69 7.20 10.24
N ASN A 70 -5.69 8.41 10.81
CA ASN A 70 -5.23 9.64 10.12
C ASN A 70 -3.70 9.71 9.92
N PHE A 71 -2.95 8.77 10.48
CA PHE A 71 -1.48 8.76 10.47
C PHE A 71 -0.91 7.66 9.56
N GLY A 72 -1.74 7.05 8.70
CA GLY A 72 -1.34 6.07 7.69
C GLY A 72 -2.35 4.93 7.56
N GLY A 73 -2.72 4.61 6.32
CA GLY A 73 -3.64 3.53 5.97
C GLY A 73 -4.72 3.97 4.97
N PRO A 74 -5.65 3.05 4.62
CA PRO A 74 -6.73 3.32 3.68
C PRO A 74 -7.70 4.36 4.24
N LYS A 75 -7.87 5.47 3.51
CA LYS A 75 -8.95 6.43 3.74
C LYS A 75 -10.28 5.80 3.32
N ASP A 76 -11.35 6.05 4.07
CA ASP A 76 -12.68 5.59 3.68
C ASP A 76 -13.17 6.33 2.42
N PRO A 77 -13.77 5.64 1.43
CA PRO A 77 -14.16 6.27 0.18
C PRO A 77 -15.30 7.29 0.31
N GLU A 78 -16.22 7.14 1.28
CA GLU A 78 -17.25 8.15 1.52
C GLU A 78 -16.61 9.42 2.11
N HIS A 79 -15.60 9.25 2.99
CA HIS A 79 -14.82 10.36 3.50
C HIS A 79 -14.04 11.08 2.38
N ALA A 80 -13.37 10.33 1.50
CA ALA A 80 -12.63 10.90 0.37
C ALA A 80 -13.56 11.64 -0.61
N HIS A 81 -14.77 11.11 -0.87
CA HIS A 81 -15.76 11.81 -1.69
C HIS A 81 -16.22 13.11 -1.03
N HIS A 82 -16.53 13.08 0.26
CA HIS A 82 -16.90 14.29 1.01
C HIS A 82 -15.80 15.36 1.01
N GLU A 83 -14.55 14.96 1.24
CA GLU A 83 -13.40 15.87 1.15
C GLU A 83 -13.30 16.51 -0.23
N CYS A 84 -13.52 15.75 -1.32
CA CYS A 84 -13.50 16.35 -2.65
C CYS A 84 -14.58 17.40 -2.85
N VAL A 85 -15.81 17.07 -2.49
CA VAL A 85 -16.95 17.97 -2.72
C VAL A 85 -16.84 19.23 -1.86
N GLN A 86 -16.28 19.10 -0.66
CA GLN A 86 -16.11 20.23 0.27
C GLN A 86 -14.84 21.04 -0.01
N ALA A 87 -13.79 20.41 -0.54
CA ALA A 87 -12.48 21.02 -0.75
C ALA A 87 -11.74 20.36 -1.94
N PRO A 88 -12.11 20.69 -3.20
CA PRO A 88 -11.67 19.96 -4.40
C PRO A 88 -10.16 20.00 -4.69
N SER A 89 -9.37 20.77 -3.94
CA SER A 89 -7.91 20.87 -4.05
C SER A 89 -7.13 19.97 -3.09
N PHE A 90 -7.79 19.10 -2.31
CA PHE A 90 -7.16 18.27 -1.25
C PHE A 90 -7.06 16.77 -1.56
N LEU A 91 -7.45 16.34 -2.76
CA LEU A 91 -7.27 14.96 -3.24
C LEU A 91 -6.08 14.85 -4.20
#